data_AF-A0A920VL36-F1
#
_entry.id   AF-A0A920VL36-F1
#
_cell.length_a   1.000
_cell.length_b   1.000
_cell.length_c   1.000
_cell.angle_alpha   90.00
_cell.angle_beta   90.00
_cell.angle_gamma   90.00
#
_symmetry.space_group_name_H-M   'P 1'
#
loop_
_entity.id
_entity.type
_entity.pdbx_description
1 polymer ?
#
loop_
_entity_poly.entity_id
_entity_poly.type
_entity_poly.pdbx_seq_one_letter_code
_entity_poly.pdbx_strand_id
1 'polypeptide(L)'
;MALMGPDGLTEMGNTIVQRAAYARPLISAIEGVTVMAPGTPCFKEFVIRFDNGAATVAEVNSRLREKGIFGGKDLSGEFPQLGQALFAAY
;
A
#
# COMPACT_ATOMS: atom_id res chain seq x y z
N MET A 1 -5.53 -2.74 24.64
CA MET A 1 -5.23 -1.29 24.58
C MET A 1 -4.81 -0.69 25.92
N ALA A 2 -5.21 -1.24 27.07
CA ALA A 2 -4.83 -0.71 28.39
C ALA A 2 -3.33 -0.83 28.75
N LEU A 3 -2.53 -1.63 28.04
CA LEU A 3 -1.11 -1.85 28.35
C LEU A 3 -0.14 -0.80 27.78
N MET A 4 -0.51 -0.11 26.68
CA MET A 4 0.39 0.85 26.01
C MET A 4 0.25 2.29 26.52
N GLY A 5 -0.89 2.64 27.12
CA GLY A 5 -1.19 4.03 27.47
C GLY A 5 -1.29 4.97 26.25
N PRO A 6 -1.58 6.26 26.47
CA PRO A 6 -1.70 7.26 25.40
C PRO A 6 -0.37 7.52 24.66
N ASP A 7 0.74 7.48 25.38
CA ASP A 7 2.07 7.73 24.79
C ASP A 7 2.51 6.56 23.92
N GLY A 8 2.29 5.30 24.35
CA GLY A 8 2.60 4.13 23.54
C GLY A 8 1.74 4.04 22.27
N LEU A 9 0.48 4.50 22.31
CA LEU A 9 -0.34 4.62 21.11
C LEU A 9 0.19 5.67 20.14
N THR A 10 0.65 6.81 20.67
CA THR A 10 1.28 7.89 19.88
C THR A 10 2.55 7.40 19.19
N GLU A 11 3.44 6.72 19.93
CA GLU A 11 4.69 6.18 19.39
C GLU A 11 4.44 5.13 18.30
N MET A 12 3.50 4.22 18.53
CA MET A 12 3.11 3.23 17.53
C MET A 12 2.52 3.90 16.28
N GLY A 13 1.66 4.91 16.45
CA GLY A 13 1.09 5.68 15.35
C GLY A 13 2.16 6.37 14.51
N ASN A 14 3.12 7.02 15.17
CA ASN A 14 4.26 7.66 14.50
C ASN A 14 5.11 6.64 13.72
N THR A 15 5.36 5.47 14.31
CA THR A 15 6.11 4.40 13.64
C THR A 15 5.41 3.92 12.38
N ILE A 16 4.08 3.76 12.42
CA ILE A 16 3.27 3.34 11.27
C ILE A 16 3.37 4.39 10.15
N VAL A 17 3.16 5.67 10.47
CA VAL A 17 3.26 6.77 9.49
C VAL A 17 4.66 6.85 8.87
N GLN A 18 5.71 6.70 9.68
CA GLN A 18 7.10 6.72 9.20
C GLN A 18 7.40 5.56 8.24
N ARG A 19 6.92 4.34 8.55
CA ARG A 19 7.06 3.18 7.67
C ARG A 19 6.32 3.37 6.36
N ALA A 20 5.10 3.87 6.39
CA ALA A 20 4.34 4.18 5.19
C ALA A 20 5.04 5.26 4.34
N ALA A 21 5.52 6.33 4.97
CA ALA A 21 6.29 7.38 4.30
C ALA A 21 7.60 6.87 3.67
N TYR A 22 8.25 5.87 4.28
CA TYR A 22 9.43 5.21 3.75
C TYR A 22 9.12 4.25 2.60
N ALA A 23 8.04 3.47 2.69
CA ALA A 23 7.66 2.48 1.69
C ALA A 23 7.19 3.10 0.37
N ARG A 24 6.46 4.22 0.43
CA ARG A 24 5.90 4.90 -0.75
C ARG A 24 6.93 5.24 -1.84
N PRO A 25 8.04 5.95 -1.56
CA PRO A 25 9.03 6.26 -2.58
C PRO A 25 9.72 5.02 -3.12
N LEU A 26 9.94 3.99 -2.30
CA LEU A 26 10.54 2.72 -2.74
C LEU A 26 9.63 1.98 -3.73
N ILE A 27 8.33 1.93 -3.45
CA ILE A 27 7.34 1.31 -4.34
C ILE A 27 7.18 2.14 -5.62
N SER A 28 7.16 3.48 -5.51
CA SER A 28 7.04 4.38 -6.65
C SER A 28 8.29 4.38 -7.55
N ALA A 29 9.43 3.85 -7.09
CA ALA A 29 10.63 3.69 -7.90
C ALA A 29 10.59 2.42 -8.78
N ILE A 30 9.61 1.53 -8.59
CA ILE A 30 9.44 0.33 -9.41
C ILE A 30 8.85 0.74 -10.75
N GLU A 31 9.51 0.35 -11.84
CA GLU A 31 9.02 0.60 -13.20
C GLU A 31 7.62 -0.01 -13.41
N GLY A 32 6.69 0.77 -13.97
CA GLY A 32 5.31 0.34 -14.20
C GLY A 32 4.42 0.38 -12.94
N VAL A 33 4.91 0.92 -11.82
CA VAL A 33 4.14 1.09 -10.58
C VAL A 33 4.00 2.57 -10.23
N THR A 34 2.76 3.02 -10.07
CA THR A 34 2.43 4.39 -9.66
C THR A 34 1.75 4.37 -8.30
N VAL A 35 2.31 5.10 -7.33
CA VAL A 35 1.62 5.39 -6.07
C VAL A 35 0.70 6.58 -6.29
N MET A 36 -0.59 6.38 -6.06
CA MET A 36 -1.59 7.44 -6.23
C MET A 36 -1.48 8.48 -5.11
N ALA A 37 -1.70 9.75 -5.45
CA ALA A 37 -1.67 10.88 -4.52
C ALA A 37 -0.40 10.93 -3.64
N PRO A 38 0.82 10.94 -4.22
CA PRO A 38 2.09 10.77 -3.49
C PRO A 38 2.38 11.86 -2.43
N GLY A 39 1.76 13.04 -2.55
CA GLY A 39 1.87 14.13 -1.57
C GLY A 39 0.81 14.12 -0.45
N THR A 40 -0.21 13.26 -0.54
CA THR A 40 -1.27 13.20 0.47
C THR A 40 -0.80 12.40 1.69
N PRO A 41 -0.97 12.93 2.92
CA PRO A 41 -0.69 12.17 4.14
C PRO A 41 -1.52 10.89 4.19
N CYS A 42 -0.90 9.78 4.54
CA CYS A 42 -1.57 8.51 4.76
C CYS A 42 -1.06 7.92 6.09
N PHE A 43 -1.93 7.19 6.79
CA PHE A 43 -1.50 6.48 7.99
C PHE A 43 -0.66 5.26 7.62
N LYS A 44 -1.30 4.28 6.99
CA LYS A 44 -0.68 3.00 6.60
C LYS A 44 -1.11 2.51 5.20
N GLU A 45 -2.15 3.12 4.65
CA GLU A 45 -2.84 2.66 3.45
C GLU A 45 -2.73 3.67 2.31
N PHE A 46 -2.43 3.17 1.11
CA PHE A 46 -2.42 3.97 -0.11
C PHE A 46 -2.74 3.09 -1.33
N VAL A 47 -3.17 3.74 -2.41
CA VAL A 47 -3.49 3.05 -3.66
C VAL A 47 -2.25 2.97 -4.54
N ILE A 48 -1.99 1.77 -5.03
CA ILE A 48 -0.94 1.46 -5.99
C ILE A 48 -1.61 1.10 -7.31
N ARG A 49 -1.16 1.68 -8.42
CA ARG A 49 -1.63 1.35 -9.76
C ARG A 49 -0.50 0.71 -10.56
N PHE A 50 -0.82 -0.36 -11.29
CA PHE A 50 0.07 -1.02 -12.22
C PHE A 50 -0.23 -0.50 -13.63
N ASP A 51 0.69 0.29 -14.17
CA ASP A 51 0.54 0.94 -15.47
C ASP A 51 1.12 0.06 -16.59
N ASN A 52 0.71 0.33 -17.83
CA ASN A 52 1.26 -0.26 -19.06
C ASN A 52 1.29 -1.80 -19.11
N GLY A 53 0.39 -2.48 -18.40
CA GLY A 53 0.35 -3.95 -18.37
C GLY A 53 1.52 -4.58 -17.61
N ALA A 54 2.21 -3.82 -16.74
CA ALA A 54 3.34 -4.32 -15.95
C ALA A 54 3.00 -5.55 -15.12
N ALA A 55 1.80 -5.58 -14.53
CA ALA A 55 1.22 -6.75 -13.88
C ALA A 55 -0.29 -6.54 -13.65
N THR A 56 -1.02 -7.63 -13.48
CA THR A 56 -2.37 -7.59 -12.89
C THR A 56 -2.31 -7.63 -11.37
N VAL A 57 -3.32 -7.09 -10.71
CA VAL A 57 -3.42 -7.13 -9.25
C VAL A 57 -3.48 -8.58 -8.73
N ALA A 58 -4.12 -9.47 -9.48
CA ALA A 58 -4.20 -10.90 -9.17
C ALA A 58 -2.82 -11.58 -9.17
N GLU A 59 -1.98 -11.30 -10.17
CA GLU A 59 -0.61 -11.84 -10.25
C GLU A 59 0.27 -11.32 -9.11
N VAL A 60 0.18 -10.02 -8.82
CA VAL A 60 0.93 -9.40 -7.72
C VAL A 60 0.52 -10.02 -6.38
N ASN A 61 -0.78 -10.13 -6.12
CA ASN A 61 -1.29 -10.76 -4.89
C ASN A 61 -0.90 -12.24 -4.78
N SER A 62 -0.85 -12.99 -5.90
CA SER A 62 -0.37 -14.38 -5.90
C SER A 62 1.11 -14.46 -5.48
N ARG A 63 1.97 -13.66 -6.10
CA ARG A 63 3.42 -13.64 -5.79
C ARG A 63 3.73 -13.14 -4.38
N LEU A 64 2.96 -12.17 -3.89
CA LEU A 64 3.07 -11.70 -2.50
C LEU A 64 2.67 -12.80 -1.52
N ARG A 65 1.59 -13.55 -1.83
CA ARG A 65 1.13 -14.67 -0.99
C ARG A 65 2.16 -15.80 -0.90
N GLU A 66 2.86 -16.11 -1.97
CA GLU A 66 3.99 -17.07 -1.96
C GLU A 66 5.12 -16.65 -1.00
N LYS A 67 5.27 -15.35 -0.76
CA LYS A 67 6.21 -14.77 0.21
C LYS A 67 5.60 -14.58 1.61
N GLY A 68 4.37 -15.03 1.84
CA GLY A 68 3.65 -14.84 3.09
C GLY A 68 3.12 -13.42 3.31
N ILE A 69 3.09 -12.59 2.26
CA ILE A 69 2.64 -11.20 2.32
C ILE A 69 1.21 -11.11 1.78
N PHE A 70 0.32 -10.51 2.57
CA PHE A 70 -1.02 -10.16 2.10
C PHE A 70 -0.94 -8.80 1.41
N GLY A 71 -1.05 -8.75 0.08
CA GLY A 71 -0.80 -7.54 -0.69
C GLY A 71 -1.83 -6.44 -0.43
N GLY A 72 -3.08 -6.68 -0.79
CA GLY A 72 -4.14 -5.70 -0.60
C GLY A 72 -5.42 -6.04 -1.35
N LYS A 73 -6.40 -5.14 -1.23
CA LYS A 73 -7.69 -5.28 -1.90
C LYS A 73 -7.58 -4.85 -3.36
N ASP A 74 -7.97 -5.74 -4.27
CA ASP A 74 -8.08 -5.42 -5.68
C ASP A 74 -9.22 -4.41 -5.90
N LEU A 75 -8.90 -3.27 -6.52
CA LEU A 75 -9.84 -2.21 -6.86
C LEU A 75 -10.27 -2.26 -8.32
N SER A 76 -9.65 -3.09 -9.17
CA SER A 76 -9.91 -3.11 -10.61
C SER A 76 -11.36 -3.47 -10.96
N GLY A 77 -12.01 -4.32 -10.14
CA GLY A 77 -13.42 -4.69 -10.32
C GLY A 77 -14.42 -3.66 -9.80
N GLU A 78 -14.07 -2.89 -8.76
CA GLU A 78 -14.96 -1.90 -8.14
C GLU A 78 -14.80 -0.51 -8.77
N PHE A 79 -13.59 -0.19 -9.26
CA PHE A 79 -13.24 1.11 -9.84
C PHE A 79 -12.50 0.91 -11.17
N PRO A 80 -13.21 0.55 -12.26
CA PRO A 80 -12.57 0.31 -13.56
C PRO A 80 -11.76 1.49 -14.10
N GLN A 81 -12.10 2.72 -13.69
CA GLN A 81 -11.40 3.94 -14.08
C GLN A 81 -9.97 4.01 -13.51
N LEU A 82 -9.68 3.24 -12.46
CA LEU A 82 -8.34 3.15 -11.87
C LEU A 82 -7.48 2.06 -12.54
N GLY A 83 -8.05 1.25 -13.44
CA GLY A 83 -7.33 0.16 -14.10
C GLY A 83 -6.89 -0.93 -13.13
N GLN A 84 -5.66 -1.44 -13.30
CA GLN A 84 -5.07 -2.42 -12.37
C GLN A 84 -4.60 -1.71 -11.11
N ALA A 85 -5.50 -1.52 -10.14
CA ALA A 85 -5.23 -0.81 -8.90
C ALA A 85 -5.43 -1.68 -7.65
N LEU A 86 -4.54 -1.52 -6.69
CA LEU A 86 -4.47 -2.24 -5.43
C LEU A 86 -4.55 -1.25 -4.27
N PHE A 87 -5.47 -1.47 -3.33
CA PHE A 87 -5.48 -0.79 -2.04
C PHE A 87 -4.65 -1.60 -1.04
N ALA A 88 -3.44 -1.14 -0.75
CA ALA A 88 -2.48 -1.85 0.08
C ALA A 88 -2.28 -1.16 1.44
N ALA A 89 -2.02 -1.96 2.47
CA ALA A 89 -1.73 -1.52 3.83
C ALA A 89 -0.33 -1.99 4.24
N TYR A 90 0.51 -1.09 4.78
CA TYR A 90 1.92 -1.33 5.13
C TYR A 90 2.26 -0.92 6.57
#